data_AF-A0A6M1ZPF3-F1
#
_entry.id   AF-A0A6M1ZPF3-F1
#
_cell.length_a   1.000
_cell.length_b   1.000
_cell.length_c   1.000
_cell.angle_alpha   90.00
_cell.angle_beta   90.00
_cell.angle_gamma   90.00
#
_symmetry.space_group_name_H-M   'P 1'
#
loop_
_entity.id
_entity.type
_entity.pdbx_description
1 polymer ?
#
loop_
_entity_poly.entity_id
_entity_poly.type
_entity_poly.pdbx_seq_one_letter_code
_entity_poly.pdbx_strand_id
1 'polypeptide(L)'
;LPIVFLSITSTISGMKDFQEMKRMGKKILTYTIGTTLVAGAVALLLFVFVNPVRSVLSIGEGVAAVPAQGSYFSFLLNIIPSNLFQAFAENNVIGIAFVAIMLSLAILALPKDQKEFLHKLFSSLFAALLKITTFVITLMPLAVWAFVNILAKDLKTNYDHFSTLMLYLACVIGANLIQGIIILPLMLKFKKISPWKSFKGMAPALTVAFFSKSSNAALPVAIRSAEENLGVSKKVSSFTLPLCSVINMNGCAAFILITTLFVSMLNGMVFGPFELVGWIFIATIAAIGNAGVPMGCFFLTSALLIGMKGPLYTMGLILSFYAIIYMVETVLNVWSDACITIAVDKDLSEASDPVTEPLPEVLSE
;
A
#
# COMPACT_ATOMS: atom_id res chain seq x y z
N LEU A 1 11.66 -9.09 5.45
CA LEU A 1 12.21 -8.03 6.35
C LEU A 1 13.30 -7.19 5.69
N PRO A 2 14.41 -7.75 5.15
CA PRO A 2 15.46 -6.94 4.51
C PRO A 2 14.94 -6.11 3.33
N ILE A 3 14.00 -6.68 2.58
CA ILE A 3 13.29 -6.02 1.48
C ILE A 3 12.60 -4.74 1.95
N VAL A 4 11.86 -4.77 3.07
CA VAL A 4 11.14 -3.60 3.61
C VAL A 4 12.11 -2.50 3.97
N PHE A 5 13.16 -2.83 4.73
CA PHE A 5 14.18 -1.89 5.15
C PHE A 5 14.88 -1.23 3.96
N LEU A 6 15.37 -2.05 3.01
CA LEU A 6 16.12 -1.57 1.85
C LEU A 6 15.23 -0.83 0.85
N SER A 7 13.97 -1.24 0.70
CA SER A 7 12.97 -0.54 -0.13
C SER A 7 12.77 0.88 0.38
N ILE A 8 12.32 1.05 1.64
CA ILE A 8 12.11 2.36 2.26
C ILE A 8 13.38 3.21 2.20
N THR A 9 14.52 2.63 2.58
CA THR A 9 15.79 3.35 2.62
C THR A 9 16.23 3.82 1.24
N SER A 10 16.17 2.96 0.22
CA SER A 10 16.55 3.30 -1.15
C SER A 10 15.60 4.34 -1.77
N THR A 11 14.30 4.25 -1.48
CA THR A 11 13.27 5.18 -1.94
C THR A 11 13.49 6.58 -1.38
N ILE A 12 13.57 6.71 -0.06
CA ILE A 12 13.61 8.03 0.59
C ILE A 12 14.97 8.71 0.36
N SER A 13 16.08 7.95 0.37
CA SER A 13 17.42 8.50 0.12
C SER A 13 17.63 9.01 -1.31
N GLY A 14 16.88 8.49 -2.29
CA GLY A 14 17.00 8.85 -3.71
C GLY A 14 16.36 10.18 -4.11
N MET A 15 15.67 10.85 -3.19
CA MET A 15 14.98 12.11 -3.47
C MET A 15 16.00 13.26 -3.63
N LYS A 16 16.13 13.79 -4.85
CA LYS A 16 17.22 14.70 -5.23
C LYS A 16 17.04 16.17 -4.79
N ASP A 17 15.81 16.69 -4.69
CA ASP A 17 15.59 18.12 -4.39
C ASP A 17 14.64 18.37 -3.21
N PHE A 18 15.20 18.80 -2.08
CA PHE A 18 14.44 19.16 -0.87
C PHE A 18 13.62 20.45 -1.04
N GLN A 19 14.04 21.37 -1.93
CA GLN A 19 13.36 22.66 -2.14
C GLN A 19 12.14 22.58 -3.07
N GLU A 20 12.21 21.90 -4.23
CA GLU A 20 11.01 21.64 -5.05
C GLU A 20 10.01 20.71 -4.35
N MET A 21 10.52 19.79 -3.51
CA MET A 21 9.73 18.95 -2.61
C MET A 21 8.93 19.76 -1.58
N LYS A 22 9.39 20.93 -1.13
CA LYS A 22 8.69 21.65 -0.06
C LYS A 22 7.30 22.12 -0.48
N ARG A 23 7.12 22.55 -1.74
CA ARG A 23 5.83 23.02 -2.27
C ARG A 23 5.00 21.89 -2.87
N MET A 24 5.59 21.06 -3.74
CA MET A 24 4.88 19.97 -4.41
C MET A 24 4.76 18.73 -3.51
N GLY A 25 5.87 18.33 -2.88
CA GLY A 25 5.95 17.15 -2.03
C GLY A 25 5.03 17.20 -0.80
N LYS A 26 4.81 18.36 -0.19
CA LYS A 26 3.82 18.47 0.91
C LYS A 26 2.41 18.10 0.44
N LYS A 27 1.97 18.61 -0.71
CA LYS A 27 0.65 18.29 -1.27
C LYS A 27 0.57 16.81 -1.64
N ILE A 28 1.57 16.28 -2.34
CA ILE A 28 1.64 14.86 -2.71
C ILE A 28 1.56 13.97 -1.47
N LEU A 29 2.40 14.22 -0.46
CA LEU A 29 2.41 13.44 0.78
C LEU A 29 1.08 13.50 1.52
N THR A 30 0.44 14.69 1.56
CA THR A 30 -0.87 14.86 2.19
C THR A 30 -1.93 14.02 1.48
N TYR A 31 -1.98 14.06 0.15
CA TYR A 31 -2.91 13.25 -0.62
C TYR A 31 -2.60 11.76 -0.46
N THR A 32 -1.35 11.35 -0.62
CA THR A 32 -0.93 9.94 -0.52
C THR A 32 -1.27 9.32 0.83
N ILE A 33 -0.86 9.96 1.93
CA ILE A 33 -1.17 9.46 3.27
C ILE A 33 -2.68 9.51 3.50
N GLY A 34 -3.34 10.61 3.09
CA GLY A 34 -4.79 10.76 3.23
C GLY A 34 -5.57 9.66 2.52
N THR A 35 -5.30 9.41 1.23
CA THR A 35 -6.00 8.38 0.44
C THR A 35 -5.71 6.99 0.97
N THR A 36 -4.49 6.72 1.43
CA THR A 36 -4.12 5.41 2.00
C THR A 36 -4.82 5.17 3.34
N LEU A 37 -4.89 6.18 4.22
CA LEU A 37 -5.66 6.11 5.46
C LEU A 37 -7.15 5.88 5.19
N VAL A 38 -7.73 6.59 4.21
CA VAL A 38 -9.12 6.36 3.81
C VAL A 38 -9.31 4.95 3.24
N ALA A 39 -8.37 4.44 2.44
CA ALA A 39 -8.43 3.06 1.94
C ALA A 39 -8.43 2.05 3.09
N GLY A 40 -7.58 2.24 4.10
CA GLY A 40 -7.57 1.42 5.31
C GLY A 40 -8.87 1.53 6.12
N ALA A 41 -9.44 2.73 6.24
CA ALA A 41 -10.73 2.94 6.91
C ALA A 41 -11.89 2.24 6.18
N VAL A 42 -11.96 2.37 4.84
CA VAL A 42 -12.94 1.65 4.01
C VAL A 42 -12.79 0.14 4.16
N ALA A 43 -11.55 -0.35 4.13
CA ALA A 43 -11.23 -1.76 4.32
C ALA A 43 -11.71 -2.26 5.69
N LEU A 44 -11.45 -1.51 6.77
CA LEU A 44 -11.90 -1.84 8.12
C LEU A 44 -13.43 -1.81 8.22
N LEU A 45 -14.08 -0.77 7.71
CA LEU A 45 -15.54 -0.64 7.75
C LEU A 45 -16.21 -1.80 7.01
N LEU A 46 -15.70 -2.15 5.83
CA LEU A 46 -16.23 -3.28 5.08
C LEU A 46 -15.95 -4.61 5.79
N PHE A 47 -14.79 -4.78 6.41
CA PHE A 47 -14.46 -5.97 7.19
C PHE A 47 -15.39 -6.16 8.39
N VAL A 48 -15.68 -5.09 9.14
CA VAL A 48 -16.60 -5.13 10.28
C VAL A 48 -18.04 -5.38 9.81
N PHE A 49 -18.45 -4.79 8.68
CA PHE A 49 -19.79 -4.95 8.13
C PHE A 49 -20.04 -6.36 7.57
N VAL A 50 -19.12 -6.87 6.74
CA VAL A 50 -19.21 -8.21 6.17
C VAL A 50 -19.01 -9.28 7.24
N ASN A 51 -18.12 -9.00 8.21
CA ASN A 51 -17.70 -9.90 9.28
C ASN A 51 -17.42 -11.32 8.76
N PRO A 52 -16.37 -11.49 7.94
CA PRO A 52 -16.09 -12.76 7.28
C PRO A 52 -15.79 -13.91 8.25
N VAL A 53 -15.49 -13.60 9.52
CA VAL A 53 -15.11 -14.57 10.57
C VAL A 53 -16.33 -15.09 11.35
N ARG A 54 -17.53 -14.51 11.13
CA ARG A 54 -18.74 -14.78 11.93
C ARG A 54 -19.16 -16.26 11.93
N SER A 55 -19.09 -16.93 10.78
CA SER A 55 -19.42 -18.35 10.62
C SER A 55 -18.55 -19.23 11.51
N VAL A 56 -17.24 -18.97 11.57
CA VAL A 56 -16.29 -19.76 12.36
C VAL A 56 -16.40 -19.46 13.85
N LEU A 57 -16.63 -18.20 14.22
CA LEU A 57 -16.80 -17.79 15.63
C LEU A 57 -18.14 -18.27 16.23
N SER A 58 -19.16 -18.54 15.41
CA SER A 58 -20.46 -19.05 15.86
C SER A 58 -20.49 -20.56 16.09
N ILE A 59 -19.48 -21.31 15.62
CA ILE A 59 -19.33 -22.77 15.80
C ILE A 59 -18.49 -23.08 17.07
N GLY A 60 -18.36 -22.11 17.98
CA GLY A 60 -17.51 -22.14 19.17
C GLY A 60 -17.91 -23.09 20.30
N GLU A 61 -18.41 -24.30 20.02
CA GLU A 61 -18.34 -25.45 20.92
C GLU A 61 -17.30 -26.44 20.36
N GLY A 62 -16.01 -26.19 20.58
CA GLY A 62 -15.00 -27.25 20.38
C GLY A 62 -13.65 -26.86 19.81
N VAL A 63 -13.46 -25.64 19.28
CA VAL A 63 -12.10 -25.16 18.99
C VAL A 63 -11.53 -24.68 20.32
N ALA A 64 -10.67 -25.49 20.94
CA ALA A 64 -9.96 -25.16 22.16
C ALA A 64 -9.46 -23.71 22.04
N ALA A 65 -9.95 -22.85 22.94
CA ALA A 65 -9.53 -21.47 23.02
C ALA A 65 -8.00 -21.44 23.10
N VAL A 66 -7.35 -21.07 21.99
CA VAL A 66 -5.93 -20.73 22.02
C VAL A 66 -5.85 -19.59 23.03
N PRO A 67 -5.09 -19.75 24.14
CA PRO A 67 -5.04 -18.72 25.16
C PRO A 67 -4.64 -17.43 24.48
N ALA A 68 -5.42 -16.37 24.67
CA ALA A 68 -5.19 -15.06 24.07
C ALA A 68 -3.77 -14.61 24.40
N GLN A 69 -2.82 -14.85 23.50
CA GLN A 69 -1.44 -14.44 23.67
C GLN A 69 -1.36 -12.95 23.36
N GLY A 70 -1.65 -12.14 24.38
CA GLY A 70 -1.34 -10.72 24.41
C GLY A 70 -2.32 -9.84 23.64
N SER A 71 -2.60 -8.66 24.22
CA SER A 71 -3.18 -7.55 23.48
C SER A 71 -2.16 -7.07 22.45
N TYR A 72 -2.61 -6.86 21.21
CA TYR A 72 -1.82 -6.32 20.10
C TYR A 72 -1.22 -4.95 20.41
N PHE A 73 -1.76 -4.27 21.42
CA PHE A 73 -1.17 -3.06 21.96
C PHE A 73 0.29 -3.25 22.39
N SER A 74 0.70 -4.44 22.84
CA SER A 74 2.11 -4.75 23.15
C SER A 74 3.01 -4.75 21.91
N PHE A 75 2.49 -5.16 20.74
CA PHE A 75 3.20 -5.06 19.46
C PHE A 75 3.31 -3.59 18.99
N LEU A 76 2.29 -2.77 19.26
CA LEU A 76 2.33 -1.31 19.04
C LEU A 76 3.29 -0.58 19.99
N LEU A 77 3.48 -1.05 21.23
CA LEU A 77 4.46 -0.47 22.16
C LEU A 77 5.91 -0.78 21.76
N ASN A 78 6.13 -1.83 20.95
CA ASN A 78 7.46 -2.19 20.41
C ASN A 78 7.78 -1.49 19.07
N ILE A 79 7.08 -0.41 18.71
CA ILE A 79 7.35 0.36 17.48
C ILE A 79 8.76 0.97 17.48
N ILE A 80 9.25 1.38 18.64
CA ILE A 80 10.63 1.87 18.80
C ILE A 80 11.46 0.70 19.31
N PRO A 81 12.20 0.00 18.44
CA PRO A 81 13.04 -1.09 18.91
C PRO A 81 14.16 -0.50 19.78
N SER A 82 14.39 -1.09 20.94
CA SER A 82 15.54 -0.78 21.81
C SER A 82 16.88 -1.05 21.11
N ASN A 83 16.88 -1.87 20.06
CA ASN A 83 18.05 -2.22 19.28
C ASN A 83 17.69 -2.44 17.80
N LEU A 84 18.47 -1.84 16.91
CA LEU A 84 18.33 -1.96 15.44
C LEU A 84 18.27 -3.41 14.96
N PHE A 85 19.14 -4.28 15.48
CA PHE A 85 19.24 -5.67 15.08
C PHE A 85 18.16 -6.55 15.71
N GLN A 86 17.68 -6.18 16.89
CA GLN A 86 16.61 -6.91 17.57
C GLN A 86 15.31 -6.88 16.77
N ALA A 87 15.01 -5.76 16.10
CA ALA A 87 13.84 -5.66 15.22
C ALA A 87 13.86 -6.71 14.08
N PHE A 88 15.05 -7.00 13.53
CA PHE A 88 15.23 -8.06 12.52
C PHE A 88 15.14 -9.45 13.12
N ALA A 89 15.66 -9.67 14.33
CA ALA A 89 15.61 -10.97 15.01
C ALA A 89 14.19 -11.35 15.44
N GLU A 90 13.37 -10.38 15.84
CA GLU A 90 12.02 -10.60 16.39
C GLU A 90 10.91 -10.51 15.34
N ASN A 91 11.25 -10.39 14.05
CA ASN A 91 10.30 -10.19 12.95
C ASN A 91 9.39 -8.95 13.11
N ASN A 92 9.90 -7.89 13.77
CA ASN A 92 9.16 -6.66 13.99
C ASN A 92 9.20 -5.75 12.74
N VAL A 93 8.25 -5.98 11.82
CA VAL A 93 8.11 -5.23 10.58
C VAL A 93 7.97 -3.72 10.81
N ILE A 94 7.19 -3.30 11.81
CA ILE A 94 6.92 -1.88 12.07
C ILE A 94 8.18 -1.19 12.60
N GLY A 95 8.87 -1.82 13.56
CA GLY A 95 10.14 -1.31 14.08
C GLY A 95 11.20 -1.18 13.00
N ILE A 96 11.27 -2.13 12.07
CA ILE A 96 12.16 -2.05 10.90
C ILE A 96 11.79 -0.88 9.98
N ALA A 97 10.50 -0.67 9.72
CA ALA A 97 10.05 0.46 8.91
C ALA A 97 10.37 1.81 9.57
N PHE A 98 10.16 1.93 10.88
CA PHE A 98 10.53 3.12 11.66
C PHE A 98 12.02 3.43 11.56
N VAL A 99 12.85 2.40 11.80
CA VAL A 99 14.31 2.50 11.67
C VAL A 99 14.74 2.91 10.26
N ALA A 100 14.13 2.32 9.23
CA ALA A 100 14.42 2.66 7.83
C ALA A 100 14.09 4.12 7.52
N ILE A 101 12.94 4.63 8.00
CA ILE A 101 12.55 6.04 7.82
C ILE A 101 13.56 6.95 8.53
N MET A 102 13.89 6.67 9.79
CA MET A 102 14.85 7.47 10.56
C MET A 102 16.22 7.53 9.90
N LEU A 103 16.74 6.38 9.46
CA LEU A 103 18.00 6.31 8.72
C LEU A 103 17.92 7.11 7.41
N SER A 104 16.81 7.01 6.69
CA SER A 104 16.63 7.73 5.44
C SER A 104 16.62 9.25 5.62
N LEU A 105 15.93 9.73 6.66
CA LEU A 105 15.91 11.15 7.00
C LEU A 105 17.31 11.64 7.39
N ALA A 106 18.08 10.83 8.13
CA ALA A 106 19.47 11.14 8.43
C ALA A 106 20.33 11.21 7.16
N ILE A 107 20.18 10.26 6.22
CA ILE A 107 20.88 10.26 4.92
C ILE A 107 20.54 11.52 4.10
N LEU A 108 19.29 11.96 4.13
CA LEU A 108 18.86 13.18 3.43
C LEU A 108 19.50 14.45 3.99
N ALA A 109 19.90 14.45 5.27
CA ALA A 109 20.56 15.58 5.91
C ALA A 109 22.09 15.59 5.69
N LEU A 110 22.67 14.54 5.09
CA LEU A 110 24.11 14.46 4.82
C LEU A 110 24.54 15.32 3.62
N PRO A 111 25.84 15.67 3.54
CA PRO A 111 26.44 16.26 2.34
C PRO A 111 26.22 15.39 1.11
N LYS A 112 26.14 16.04 -0.07
CA LYS A 112 25.77 15.41 -1.34
C LYS A 112 26.54 14.12 -1.65
N ASP A 113 27.86 14.13 -1.50
CA ASP A 113 28.71 12.97 -1.84
C ASP A 113 28.41 11.75 -0.96
N GLN A 114 28.22 11.97 0.35
CA GLN A 114 27.89 10.90 1.30
C GLN A 114 26.48 10.36 1.06
N LYS A 115 25.52 11.26 0.79
CA LYS A 115 24.15 10.91 0.43
C LYS A 115 24.11 10.06 -0.85
N GLU A 116 24.81 10.47 -1.90
CA GLU A 116 24.86 9.73 -3.17
C GLU A 116 25.49 8.35 -3.01
N PHE A 117 26.58 8.25 -2.24
CA PHE A 117 27.21 6.96 -1.92
C PHE A 117 26.23 6.01 -1.19
N LEU A 118 25.61 6.46 -0.10
CA LEU A 118 24.68 5.65 0.69
C LEU A 118 23.44 5.27 -0.12
N HIS A 119 22.88 6.21 -0.90
CA HIS A 119 21.77 5.91 -1.79
C HIS A 119 22.14 4.83 -2.80
N LYS A 120 23.32 4.92 -3.44
CA LYS A 120 23.80 3.91 -4.40
C LYS A 120 24.00 2.56 -3.73
N LEU A 121 24.54 2.52 -2.51
CA LEU A 121 24.70 1.28 -1.75
C LEU A 121 23.34 0.61 -1.47
N PHE A 122 22.40 1.34 -0.85
CA PHE A 122 21.11 0.77 -0.46
C PHE A 122 20.24 0.40 -1.67
N SER A 123 20.23 1.22 -2.73
CA SER A 123 19.53 0.89 -3.97
C SER A 123 20.11 -0.33 -4.67
N SER A 124 21.44 -0.51 -4.66
CA SER A 124 22.09 -1.70 -5.25
C SER A 124 21.78 -2.97 -4.45
N LEU A 125 21.81 -2.89 -3.12
CA LEU A 125 21.39 -3.99 -2.25
C LEU A 125 19.91 -4.34 -2.44
N PHE A 126 19.05 -3.32 -2.57
CA PHE A 126 17.64 -3.52 -2.85
C PHE A 126 17.43 -4.23 -4.20
N ALA A 127 18.14 -3.79 -5.25
CA ALA A 127 18.08 -4.43 -6.56
C ALA A 127 18.54 -5.91 -6.53
N ALA A 128 19.59 -6.22 -5.76
CA ALA A 128 20.03 -7.60 -5.54
C ALA A 128 18.94 -8.45 -4.87
N LEU A 129 18.26 -7.91 -3.84
CA LEU A 129 17.14 -8.61 -3.20
C LEU A 129 15.94 -8.81 -4.12
N LEU A 130 15.63 -7.83 -4.98
CA LEU A 130 14.59 -7.99 -6.00
C LEU A 130 14.94 -9.16 -6.93
N LYS A 131 16.22 -9.31 -7.32
CA LYS A 131 16.65 -10.43 -8.15
C LYS A 131 16.45 -11.78 -7.46
N ILE A 132 16.78 -11.87 -6.17
CA ILE A 132 16.52 -13.07 -5.34
C ILE A 132 15.01 -13.36 -5.29
N THR A 133 14.20 -12.33 -5.05
CA THR A 133 12.74 -12.44 -4.98
C THR A 133 12.17 -12.96 -6.31
N THR A 134 12.68 -12.51 -7.45
CA THR A 134 12.28 -13.04 -8.76
C THR A 134 12.51 -14.55 -8.86
N PHE A 135 13.64 -15.09 -8.37
CA PHE A 135 13.86 -16.53 -8.36
C PHE A 135 12.83 -17.28 -7.51
N VAL A 136 12.46 -16.74 -6.34
CA VAL A 136 11.41 -17.31 -5.49
C VAL A 136 10.06 -17.30 -6.21
N ILE A 137 9.74 -16.19 -6.89
CA ILE A 137 8.50 -16.05 -7.66
C ILE A 137 8.44 -17.02 -8.84
N THR A 138 9.57 -17.32 -9.49
CA THR A 138 9.62 -18.35 -10.54
C THR A 138 9.15 -19.73 -10.04
N LEU A 139 9.32 -20.02 -8.74
CA LEU A 139 8.85 -21.26 -8.12
C LEU A 139 7.41 -21.16 -7.58
N MET A 140 6.80 -19.97 -7.52
CA MET A 140 5.44 -19.76 -7.02
C MET A 140 4.34 -20.56 -7.76
N PRO A 141 4.42 -20.82 -9.08
CA PRO A 141 3.41 -21.65 -9.74
C PRO A 141 3.23 -23.03 -9.09
N LEU A 142 4.31 -23.64 -8.59
CA LEU A 142 4.26 -24.91 -7.88
C LEU A 142 3.54 -24.78 -6.53
N ALA A 143 3.81 -23.71 -5.78
CA ALA A 143 3.14 -23.42 -4.52
C ALA A 143 1.65 -23.16 -4.73
N VAL A 144 1.29 -22.34 -5.72
CA VAL A 144 -0.10 -22.07 -6.09
C VAL A 144 -0.81 -23.38 -6.48
N TRP A 145 -0.19 -24.23 -7.30
CA TRP A 145 -0.75 -25.54 -7.66
C TRP A 145 -1.00 -26.40 -6.41
N ALA A 146 -0.04 -26.50 -5.50
CA ALA A 146 -0.20 -27.28 -4.27
C ALA A 146 -1.34 -26.76 -3.40
N PHE A 147 -1.41 -25.44 -3.17
CA PHE A 147 -2.47 -24.84 -2.34
C PHE A 147 -3.85 -24.88 -3.00
N VAL A 148 -3.94 -24.79 -4.33
CA VAL A 148 -5.21 -25.01 -5.04
C VAL A 148 -5.70 -26.45 -4.83
N ASN A 149 -4.82 -27.45 -4.84
CA ASN A 149 -5.21 -28.84 -4.55
C ASN A 149 -5.68 -29.01 -3.10
N ILE A 150 -4.98 -28.39 -2.14
CA ILE A 150 -5.39 -28.38 -0.72
C ILE A 150 -6.78 -27.74 -0.58
N LEU A 151 -6.97 -26.56 -1.17
CA LEU A 151 -8.25 -25.87 -1.17
C LEU A 151 -9.37 -26.71 -1.80
N ALA A 152 -9.11 -27.37 -2.93
CA ALA A 152 -10.07 -28.25 -3.59
C ALA A 152 -10.44 -29.48 -2.74
N LYS A 153 -9.53 -29.96 -1.89
CA LYS A 153 -9.80 -31.02 -0.91
C LYS A 153 -10.65 -30.49 0.25
N ASP A 154 -10.28 -29.36 0.83
CA ASP A 154 -10.98 -28.72 1.95
C ASP A 154 -12.42 -28.34 1.57
N LEU A 155 -12.63 -27.92 0.31
CA LEU A 155 -13.94 -27.66 -0.28
C LEU A 155 -14.91 -28.85 -0.21
N LYS A 156 -14.39 -30.09 -0.31
CA LYS A 156 -15.22 -31.30 -0.29
C LYS A 156 -15.60 -31.72 1.13
N THR A 157 -14.84 -31.29 2.13
CA THR A 157 -14.97 -31.75 3.52
C THR A 157 -15.54 -30.70 4.47
N ASN A 158 -15.33 -29.40 4.21
CA ASN A 158 -15.73 -28.31 5.11
C ASN A 158 -16.24 -27.08 4.32
N TYR A 159 -17.53 -27.07 4.00
CA TYR A 159 -18.17 -25.97 3.26
C TYR A 159 -18.07 -24.61 4.00
N ASP A 160 -18.14 -24.61 5.34
CA ASP A 160 -18.11 -23.40 6.16
C ASP A 160 -16.75 -22.67 6.12
N HIS A 161 -15.64 -23.40 6.00
CA HIS A 161 -14.32 -22.78 5.82
C HIS A 161 -14.18 -22.11 4.46
N PHE A 162 -14.77 -22.71 3.42
CA PHE A 162 -14.75 -22.13 2.08
C PHE A 162 -15.61 -20.87 1.98
N SER A 163 -16.83 -20.88 2.55
CA SER A 163 -17.71 -19.70 2.54
C SER A 163 -17.06 -18.51 3.24
N THR A 164 -16.40 -18.76 4.37
CA THR A 164 -15.60 -17.78 5.12
C THR A 164 -14.48 -17.17 4.27
N LEU A 165 -13.74 -18.01 3.53
CA LEU A 165 -12.69 -17.55 2.62
C LEU A 165 -13.26 -16.70 1.47
N MET A 166 -14.41 -17.07 0.91
CA MET A 166 -15.07 -16.30 -0.15
C MET A 166 -15.56 -14.93 0.34
N LEU A 167 -16.11 -14.85 1.56
CA LEU A 167 -16.48 -13.58 2.18
C LEU A 167 -15.25 -12.68 2.40
N TYR A 168 -14.13 -13.26 2.83
CA TYR A 168 -12.85 -12.54 2.91
C TYR A 168 -12.42 -11.99 1.53
N LEU A 169 -12.45 -12.81 0.47
CA LEU A 169 -12.09 -12.36 -0.87
C LEU A 169 -13.00 -11.23 -1.36
N ALA A 170 -14.31 -11.36 -1.12
CA ALA A 170 -15.28 -10.33 -1.44
C ALA A 170 -15.00 -9.04 -0.66
N CYS A 171 -14.56 -9.12 0.60
CA CYS A 171 -14.16 -7.97 1.39
C CYS A 171 -12.92 -7.28 0.82
N VAL A 172 -11.86 -8.02 0.47
CA VAL A 172 -10.63 -7.45 -0.10
C VAL A 172 -10.92 -6.77 -1.45
N ILE A 173 -11.59 -7.47 -2.36
CA ILE A 173 -11.93 -6.93 -3.68
C ILE A 173 -12.90 -5.76 -3.53
N GLY A 174 -13.93 -5.91 -2.69
CA GLY A 174 -14.93 -4.87 -2.43
C GLY A 174 -14.31 -3.58 -1.88
N ALA A 175 -13.39 -3.68 -0.91
CA ALA A 175 -12.71 -2.51 -0.36
C ALA A 175 -11.91 -1.76 -1.43
N ASN A 176 -11.19 -2.49 -2.28
CA ASN A 176 -10.44 -1.91 -3.39
C ASN A 176 -11.36 -1.26 -4.44
N LEU A 177 -12.48 -1.90 -4.77
CA LEU A 177 -13.47 -1.35 -5.72
C LEU A 177 -14.16 -0.10 -5.17
N ILE A 178 -14.55 -0.09 -3.89
CA ILE A 178 -15.13 1.09 -3.24
C ILE A 178 -14.13 2.24 -3.27
N GLN A 179 -12.86 1.98 -2.93
CA GLN A 179 -11.82 2.99 -3.00
C GLN A 179 -11.64 3.53 -4.43
N GLY A 180 -11.59 2.64 -5.42
CA GLY A 180 -11.33 2.99 -6.82
C GLY A 180 -12.48 3.70 -7.55
N ILE A 181 -13.72 3.29 -7.26
CA ILE A 181 -14.93 3.72 -8.00
C ILE A 181 -15.70 4.81 -7.25
N ILE A 182 -15.61 4.84 -5.92
CA ILE A 182 -16.37 5.80 -5.10
C ILE A 182 -15.44 6.86 -4.52
N ILE A 183 -14.46 6.46 -3.71
CA ILE A 183 -13.64 7.41 -2.93
C ILE A 183 -12.76 8.29 -3.81
N LEU A 184 -11.95 7.69 -4.69
CA LEU A 184 -11.04 8.45 -5.55
C LEU A 184 -11.79 9.36 -6.54
N PRO A 185 -12.89 8.90 -7.20
CA PRO A 185 -13.72 9.77 -8.01
C PRO A 185 -14.39 10.90 -7.23
N LEU A 186 -14.84 10.65 -5.99
CA LEU A 186 -15.42 11.67 -5.13
C LEU A 186 -14.38 12.75 -4.76
N MET A 187 -13.14 12.35 -4.45
CA MET A 187 -12.03 13.27 -4.23
C MET A 187 -11.80 14.19 -5.44
N LEU A 188 -11.75 13.63 -6.65
CA LEU A 188 -11.63 14.41 -7.89
C LEU A 188 -12.82 15.36 -8.09
N LYS A 189 -14.04 14.89 -7.81
CA LYS A 189 -15.26 15.68 -7.93
C LYS A 189 -15.26 16.88 -6.97
N PHE A 190 -14.81 16.72 -5.72
CA PHE A 190 -14.66 17.83 -4.77
C PHE A 190 -13.68 18.90 -5.26
N LYS A 191 -12.68 18.49 -6.04
CA LYS A 191 -11.75 19.39 -6.72
C LYS A 191 -12.28 19.91 -8.05
N LYS A 192 -13.56 19.73 -8.39
CA LYS A 192 -14.14 20.13 -9.69
C LYS A 192 -13.38 19.55 -10.89
N ILE A 193 -12.81 18.34 -10.74
CA ILE A 193 -12.19 17.57 -11.82
C ILE A 193 -13.20 16.49 -12.23
N SER A 194 -13.40 16.28 -13.53
CA SER A 194 -14.32 15.24 -14.01
C SER A 194 -13.69 13.85 -13.83
N PRO A 195 -14.21 12.99 -12.93
CA PRO A 195 -13.59 11.70 -12.66
C PRO A 195 -13.65 10.76 -13.86
N TRP A 196 -14.74 10.83 -14.63
CA TRP A 196 -14.93 10.03 -15.83
C TRP A 196 -13.92 10.39 -16.93
N LYS A 197 -13.65 11.69 -17.11
CA LYS A 197 -12.61 12.14 -18.05
C LYS A 197 -11.23 11.65 -17.61
N SER A 198 -10.92 11.77 -16.32
CA SER A 198 -9.67 11.27 -15.73
C SER A 198 -9.51 9.76 -15.94
N PHE A 199 -10.56 8.97 -15.68
CA PHE A 199 -10.52 7.52 -15.84
C PHE A 199 -10.30 7.13 -17.30
N LYS A 200 -11.05 7.72 -18.24
CA LYS A 200 -10.86 7.48 -19.68
C LYS A 200 -9.46 7.86 -20.16
N GLY A 201 -8.93 8.99 -19.70
CA GLY A 201 -7.57 9.42 -20.07
C GLY A 201 -6.49 8.48 -19.56
N MET A 202 -6.68 7.86 -18.39
CA MET A 202 -5.72 6.91 -17.80
C MET A 202 -5.94 5.44 -18.20
N ALA A 203 -7.02 5.12 -18.90
CA ALA A 203 -7.39 3.74 -19.24
C ALA A 203 -6.23 2.90 -19.86
N PRO A 204 -5.36 3.43 -20.74
CA PRO A 204 -4.21 2.68 -21.25
C PRO A 204 -3.27 2.23 -20.12
N ALA A 205 -2.92 3.13 -19.21
CA ALA A 205 -2.05 2.83 -18.07
C ALA A 205 -2.70 1.84 -17.09
N LEU A 206 -4.00 1.99 -16.82
CA LEU A 206 -4.75 1.08 -15.96
C LEU A 206 -4.83 -0.33 -16.56
N THR A 207 -4.95 -0.43 -17.89
CA THR A 207 -4.95 -1.72 -18.60
C THR A 207 -3.59 -2.40 -18.47
N VAL A 208 -2.49 -1.67 -18.71
CA VAL A 208 -1.13 -2.19 -18.52
C VAL A 208 -0.92 -2.63 -17.08
N ALA A 209 -1.35 -1.83 -16.10
CA ALA A 209 -1.27 -2.17 -14.68
C ALA A 209 -2.00 -3.48 -14.35
N PHE A 210 -3.21 -3.65 -14.89
CA PHE A 210 -4.02 -4.87 -14.67
C PHE A 210 -3.32 -6.13 -15.15
N PHE A 211 -2.87 -6.14 -16.41
CA PHE A 211 -2.29 -7.34 -17.01
C PHE A 211 -0.85 -7.59 -16.59
N SER A 212 -0.06 -6.54 -16.36
CA SER A 212 1.34 -6.67 -15.93
C SER A 212 1.49 -6.93 -14.43
N LYS A 213 0.49 -6.58 -13.61
CA LYS A 213 0.56 -6.63 -12.15
C LYS A 213 1.75 -5.86 -11.58
N SER A 214 2.10 -4.74 -12.23
CA SER A 214 3.23 -3.90 -11.87
C SER A 214 2.95 -2.41 -12.12
N SER A 215 2.94 -1.62 -11.05
CA SER A 215 2.85 -0.16 -11.14
C SER A 215 4.05 0.44 -11.88
N ASN A 216 5.23 -0.15 -11.69
CA ASN A 216 6.46 0.28 -12.38
C ASN A 216 6.41 0.00 -13.88
N ALA A 217 5.78 -1.11 -14.31
CA ALA A 217 5.61 -1.40 -15.74
C ALA A 217 4.57 -0.46 -16.39
N ALA A 218 3.57 -0.02 -15.63
CA ALA A 218 2.57 0.93 -16.10
C ALA A 218 3.04 2.38 -16.07
N LEU A 219 4.09 2.71 -15.31
CA LEU A 219 4.53 4.08 -15.06
C LEU A 219 4.83 4.90 -16.33
N PRO A 220 5.58 4.40 -17.35
CA PRO A 220 5.82 5.17 -18.56
C PRO A 220 4.52 5.51 -19.32
N VAL A 221 3.58 4.56 -19.35
CA VAL A 221 2.27 4.74 -19.97
C VAL A 221 1.40 5.70 -19.14
N ALA A 222 1.51 5.66 -17.82
CA ALA A 222 0.81 6.56 -16.90
C ALA A 222 1.25 8.02 -17.10
N ILE A 223 2.56 8.28 -17.19
CA ILE A 223 3.12 9.62 -17.44
C ILE A 223 2.61 10.15 -18.77
N ARG A 224 2.74 9.35 -19.84
CA ARG A 224 2.25 9.73 -21.17
C ARG A 224 0.74 10.00 -21.19
N SER A 225 -0.04 9.15 -20.54
CA SER A 225 -1.50 9.30 -20.45
C SER A 225 -1.90 10.56 -19.68
N ALA A 226 -1.21 10.89 -18.59
CA ALA A 226 -1.46 12.10 -17.82
C ALA A 226 -1.14 13.37 -18.63
N GLU A 227 -0.03 13.37 -19.37
CA GLU A 227 0.40 14.51 -20.19
C GLU A 227 -0.46 14.69 -21.44
N GLU A 228 -0.60 13.64 -22.26
CA GLU A 228 -1.23 13.72 -23.57
C GLU A 228 -2.77 13.72 -23.49
N ASN A 229 -3.36 12.91 -22.61
CA ASN A 229 -4.83 12.74 -22.57
C ASN A 229 -5.52 13.67 -21.57
N LEU A 230 -4.81 14.07 -20.50
CA LEU A 230 -5.37 14.86 -19.40
C LEU A 230 -4.77 16.26 -19.28
N GLY A 231 -3.70 16.58 -20.02
CA GLY A 231 -3.08 17.89 -20.04
C GLY A 231 -2.34 18.24 -18.74
N VAL A 232 -1.96 17.25 -17.94
CA VAL A 232 -1.15 17.45 -16.73
C VAL A 232 0.23 17.97 -17.15
N SER A 233 0.75 18.96 -16.42
CA SER A 233 2.06 19.52 -16.74
C SER A 233 3.18 18.49 -16.61
N LYS A 234 4.15 18.49 -17.54
CA LYS A 234 5.31 17.57 -17.54
C LYS A 234 6.08 17.58 -16.23
N LYS A 235 6.18 18.76 -15.60
CA LYS A 235 6.83 18.95 -14.31
C LYS A 235 6.10 18.17 -13.20
N VAL A 236 4.77 18.19 -13.19
CA VAL A 236 3.98 17.50 -12.17
C VAL A 236 3.90 16.01 -12.43
N SER A 237 3.67 15.57 -13.68
CA SER A 237 3.59 14.15 -14.06
C SER A 237 4.92 13.41 -13.82
N SER A 238 6.04 13.99 -14.25
CA SER A 238 7.38 13.37 -14.16
C SER A 238 7.92 13.29 -12.74
N PHE A 239 7.35 14.06 -11.81
CA PHE A 239 7.71 14.02 -10.39
C PHE A 239 6.71 13.21 -9.56
N THR A 240 5.42 13.47 -9.71
CA THR A 240 4.39 12.92 -8.83
C THR A 240 4.14 11.44 -9.09
N LEU A 241 4.04 11.01 -10.36
CA LEU A 241 3.74 9.61 -10.67
C LEU A 241 4.86 8.65 -10.22
N PRO A 242 6.15 8.90 -10.49
CA PRO A 242 7.22 8.02 -10.00
C PRO A 242 7.33 8.00 -8.47
N LEU A 243 7.02 9.12 -7.80
CA LEU A 243 6.99 9.18 -6.35
C LEU A 243 5.82 8.35 -5.81
N CYS A 244 4.60 8.60 -6.30
CA CYS A 244 3.41 7.90 -5.87
C CYS A 244 3.47 6.39 -6.16
N SER A 245 4.02 5.95 -7.29
CA SER A 245 4.14 4.52 -7.61
C SER A 245 4.93 3.71 -6.58
N VAL A 246 5.64 4.40 -5.69
CA VAL A 246 6.43 3.85 -4.60
C VAL A 246 5.72 4.02 -3.26
N ILE A 247 5.28 5.24 -2.90
CA ILE A 247 4.75 5.52 -1.56
C ILE A 247 3.23 5.41 -1.44
N ASN A 248 2.48 5.43 -2.55
CA ASN A 248 1.03 5.43 -2.58
C ASN A 248 0.47 4.04 -2.88
N MET A 249 0.15 3.30 -1.82
CA MET A 249 -0.16 1.87 -1.89
C MET A 249 -1.53 1.57 -1.25
N ASN A 250 -2.59 2.26 -1.69
CA ASN A 250 -3.97 2.11 -1.17
C ASN A 250 -4.44 0.64 -1.12
N GLY A 251 -4.28 -0.10 -2.23
CA GLY A 251 -4.75 -1.48 -2.32
C GLY A 251 -3.96 -2.42 -1.41
N CYS A 252 -2.66 -2.15 -1.27
CA CYS A 252 -1.79 -2.89 -0.36
C CYS A 252 -2.21 -2.69 1.10
N ALA A 253 -2.51 -1.46 1.50
CA ALA A 253 -2.96 -1.15 2.85
C ALA A 253 -4.29 -1.85 3.17
N ALA A 254 -5.24 -1.83 2.22
CA ALA A 254 -6.51 -2.53 2.38
C ALA A 254 -6.31 -4.05 2.53
N PHE A 255 -5.44 -4.65 1.70
CA PHE A 255 -5.12 -6.07 1.77
C PHE A 255 -4.44 -6.45 3.09
N ILE A 256 -3.39 -5.72 3.50
CA ILE A 256 -2.66 -5.99 4.74
C ILE A 256 -3.64 -5.95 5.93
N LEU A 257 -4.47 -4.91 6.01
CA LEU A 257 -5.43 -4.76 7.09
C LEU A 257 -6.43 -5.92 7.13
N ILE A 258 -7.15 -6.15 6.03
CA ILE A 258 -8.21 -7.17 5.99
C ILE A 258 -7.62 -8.56 6.23
N THR A 259 -6.49 -8.87 5.60
CA THR A 259 -5.86 -10.19 5.69
C THR A 259 -5.30 -10.45 7.08
N THR A 260 -4.63 -9.46 7.69
CA THR A 260 -4.09 -9.64 9.03
C THR A 260 -5.21 -9.83 10.05
N LEU A 261 -6.27 -9.02 10.00
CA LEU A 261 -7.43 -9.18 10.89
C LEU A 261 -8.12 -10.52 10.66
N PHE A 262 -8.37 -10.89 9.40
CA PHE A 262 -9.02 -12.14 9.03
C PHE A 262 -8.28 -13.37 9.55
N VAL A 263 -6.99 -13.51 9.22
CA VAL A 263 -6.17 -14.65 9.65
C VAL A 263 -6.06 -14.65 11.17
N SER A 264 -5.93 -13.50 11.80
CA SER A 264 -5.77 -13.43 13.25
C SER A 264 -7.04 -13.85 14.00
N MET A 265 -8.18 -13.29 13.61
CA MET A 265 -9.47 -13.58 14.23
C MET A 265 -9.93 -15.01 13.98
N LEU A 266 -9.62 -15.60 12.82
CA LEU A 266 -9.86 -17.03 12.55
C LEU A 266 -9.13 -17.95 13.53
N ASN A 267 -8.03 -17.48 14.12
CA ASN A 267 -7.24 -18.25 15.07
C ASN A 267 -7.52 -17.85 16.53
N GLY A 268 -8.70 -17.29 16.79
CA GLY A 268 -9.18 -16.98 18.13
C GLY A 268 -8.64 -15.67 18.72
N MET A 269 -7.93 -14.86 17.93
CA MET A 269 -7.44 -13.57 18.41
C MET A 269 -8.54 -12.52 18.39
N VAL A 270 -8.68 -11.80 19.50
CA VAL A 270 -9.71 -10.78 19.68
C VAL A 270 -9.07 -9.40 19.59
N PHE A 271 -9.70 -8.50 18.85
CA PHE A 271 -9.25 -7.11 18.71
C PHE A 271 -10.27 -6.17 19.36
N GLY A 272 -9.79 -5.31 20.24
CA GLY A 272 -10.58 -4.21 20.76
C GLY A 272 -10.83 -3.13 19.69
N PRO A 273 -11.83 -2.24 19.89
CA PRO A 273 -12.14 -1.16 18.94
C PRO A 273 -10.93 -0.26 18.62
N PHE A 274 -10.10 0.04 19.63
CA PHE A 274 -8.89 0.84 19.46
C PHE A 274 -7.80 0.12 18.66
N GLU A 275 -7.67 -1.20 18.83
CA GLU A 275 -6.70 -2.01 18.07
C GLU A 275 -7.12 -2.10 16.60
N LEU A 276 -8.42 -2.26 16.32
CA LEU A 276 -8.98 -2.23 14.97
C LEU A 276 -8.68 -0.91 14.25
N VAL A 277 -8.88 0.22 14.91
CA VAL A 277 -8.54 1.53 14.36
C VAL A 277 -7.02 1.69 14.21
N GLY A 278 -6.23 1.20 15.18
CA GLY A 278 -4.78 1.19 15.11
C GLY A 278 -4.23 0.49 13.86
N TRP A 279 -4.89 -0.59 13.42
CA TRP A 279 -4.53 -1.32 12.21
C TRP A 279 -4.59 -0.49 10.92
N ILE A 280 -5.41 0.57 10.86
CA ILE A 280 -5.42 1.49 9.72
C ILE A 280 -4.05 2.14 9.55
N PHE A 281 -3.44 2.61 10.65
CA PHE A 281 -2.13 3.24 10.63
C PHE A 281 -1.01 2.23 10.36
N ILE A 282 -1.08 1.06 11.01
CA ILE A 282 -0.09 -0.01 10.80
C ILE A 282 -0.06 -0.43 9.33
N ALA A 283 -1.23 -0.73 8.76
CA ALA A 283 -1.33 -1.18 7.38
C ALA A 283 -0.87 -0.10 6.39
N THR A 284 -1.16 1.17 6.68
CA THR A 284 -0.68 2.32 5.88
C THR A 284 0.84 2.42 5.88
N ILE A 285 1.48 2.36 7.05
CA ILE A 285 2.94 2.42 7.17
C ILE A 285 3.59 1.20 6.51
N ALA A 286 3.03 0.01 6.73
CA ALA A 286 3.50 -1.22 6.12
C ALA A 286 3.42 -1.14 4.59
N ALA A 287 2.31 -0.67 4.03
CA ALA A 287 2.10 -0.55 2.59
C ALA A 287 3.17 0.32 1.90
N ILE A 288 3.64 1.39 2.54
CA ILE A 288 4.74 2.23 2.02
C ILE A 288 6.03 1.41 1.86
N GLY A 289 6.29 0.46 2.76
CA GLY A 289 7.46 -0.41 2.74
C GLY A 289 7.46 -1.51 1.67
N ASN A 290 6.41 -1.59 0.87
CA ASN A 290 6.25 -2.58 -0.19
C ASN A 290 6.91 -2.16 -1.53
N ALA A 291 7.43 -0.94 -1.62
CA ALA A 291 7.73 -0.30 -2.90
C ALA A 291 8.61 -1.16 -3.83
N GLY A 292 8.06 -1.48 -5.01
CA GLY A 292 8.76 -2.16 -6.10
C GLY A 292 8.93 -3.68 -5.94
N VAL A 293 8.31 -4.30 -4.93
CA VAL A 293 8.48 -5.73 -4.64
C VAL A 293 7.31 -6.53 -5.24
N PRO A 294 7.58 -7.48 -6.15
CA PRO A 294 6.51 -8.29 -6.70
C PRO A 294 5.91 -9.20 -5.62
N MET A 295 4.57 -9.30 -5.60
CA MET A 295 3.79 -9.95 -4.53
C MET A 295 4.10 -9.43 -3.11
N GLY A 296 4.64 -8.22 -2.97
CA GLY A 296 5.18 -7.83 -1.68
C GLY A 296 4.12 -7.56 -0.60
N CYS A 297 2.88 -7.17 -0.95
CA CYS A 297 1.79 -7.07 0.04
C CYS A 297 1.49 -8.41 0.70
N PHE A 298 1.52 -9.50 -0.07
CA PHE A 298 1.39 -10.87 0.44
C PHE A 298 2.52 -11.24 1.40
N PHE A 299 3.77 -11.02 0.99
CA PHE A 299 4.93 -11.34 1.82
C PHE A 299 5.04 -10.46 3.07
N LEU A 300 4.66 -9.20 2.97
CA LEU A 300 4.65 -8.27 4.09
C LEU A 300 3.61 -8.66 5.13
N THR A 301 2.40 -9.00 4.67
CA THR A 301 1.34 -9.53 5.53
C THR A 301 1.77 -10.83 6.20
N SER A 302 2.43 -11.73 5.44
CA SER A 302 2.98 -12.97 5.99
C SER A 302 4.02 -12.68 7.08
N ALA A 303 4.91 -11.70 6.88
CA ALA A 303 5.90 -11.30 7.87
C ALA A 303 5.25 -10.72 9.15
N LEU A 304 4.21 -9.90 9.01
CA LEU A 304 3.43 -9.38 10.15
C LEU A 304 2.79 -10.53 10.94
N LEU A 305 2.16 -11.48 10.25
CA LEU A 305 1.54 -12.64 10.89
C LEU A 305 2.57 -13.52 11.61
N ILE A 306 3.76 -13.74 11.05
CA ILE A 306 4.85 -14.45 11.73
C ILE A 306 5.26 -13.74 13.02
N GLY A 307 5.45 -12.41 12.97
CA GLY A 307 5.78 -11.61 14.16
C GLY A 307 4.70 -11.69 15.24
N MET A 308 3.45 -11.89 14.83
CA MET A 308 2.29 -12.08 15.71
C MET A 308 2.04 -13.56 16.09
N LYS A 309 2.91 -14.49 15.68
CA LYS A 309 2.74 -15.94 15.84
C LYS A 309 1.43 -16.49 15.22
N GLY A 310 0.87 -15.79 14.24
CA GLY A 310 -0.26 -16.26 13.46
C GLY A 310 0.13 -17.39 12.51
N PRO A 311 -0.76 -18.36 12.25
CA PRO A 311 -0.44 -19.48 11.36
C PRO A 311 -0.42 -19.05 9.90
N LEU A 312 0.59 -19.54 9.17
CA LEU A 312 0.79 -19.26 7.75
C LEU A 312 -0.06 -20.14 6.82
N TYR A 313 -0.70 -21.18 7.34
CA TYR A 313 -1.52 -22.08 6.52
C TYR A 313 -2.63 -21.33 5.78
N THR A 314 -3.33 -20.40 6.45
CA THR A 314 -4.37 -19.57 5.84
C THR A 314 -3.82 -18.65 4.74
N MET A 315 -2.59 -18.14 4.89
CA MET A 315 -1.94 -17.38 3.80
C MET A 315 -1.71 -18.24 2.56
N GLY A 316 -1.42 -19.53 2.75
CA GLY A 316 -1.34 -20.51 1.66
C GLY A 316 -2.67 -20.67 0.92
N LEU A 317 -3.79 -20.74 1.62
CA LEU A 317 -5.12 -20.77 0.98
C LEU A 317 -5.45 -19.47 0.22
N ILE A 318 -5.03 -18.32 0.77
CA ILE A 318 -5.19 -17.01 0.12
C ILE A 318 -4.34 -16.92 -1.14
N LEU A 319 -3.15 -17.54 -1.15
CA LEU A 319 -2.24 -17.57 -2.29
C LEU A 319 -2.91 -18.11 -3.56
N SER A 320 -3.83 -19.09 -3.42
CA SER A 320 -4.61 -19.65 -4.53
C SER A 320 -5.41 -18.61 -5.31
N PHE A 321 -5.82 -17.51 -4.66
CA PHE A 321 -6.59 -16.42 -5.26
C PHE A 321 -5.79 -15.13 -5.44
N TYR A 322 -4.59 -15.07 -4.87
CA TYR A 322 -3.80 -13.85 -4.80
C TYR A 322 -3.46 -13.28 -6.18
N ALA A 323 -3.39 -14.12 -7.22
CA ALA A 323 -3.18 -13.67 -8.59
C ALA A 323 -4.24 -12.65 -9.06
N ILE A 324 -5.50 -12.77 -8.59
CA ILE A 324 -6.60 -11.85 -8.91
C ILE A 324 -6.54 -10.61 -8.04
N ILE A 325 -6.37 -10.81 -6.73
CA ILE A 325 -6.22 -9.72 -5.76
C ILE A 325 -5.11 -8.77 -6.22
N TYR A 326 -3.97 -9.32 -6.60
CA TYR A 326 -2.80 -8.55 -7.01
C TYR A 326 -3.04 -7.72 -8.28
N MET A 327 -3.88 -8.19 -9.22
CA MET A 327 -4.30 -7.39 -10.38
C MET A 327 -5.11 -6.17 -9.95
N VAL A 328 -6.09 -6.37 -9.07
CA VAL A 328 -6.98 -5.30 -8.57
C VAL A 328 -6.21 -4.27 -7.75
N GLU A 329 -5.34 -4.72 -6.84
CA GLU A 329 -4.47 -3.85 -6.03
C GLU A 329 -3.60 -2.96 -6.91
N THR A 330 -2.95 -3.54 -7.93
CA THR A 330 -2.06 -2.81 -8.83
C THR A 330 -2.82 -1.72 -9.59
N VAL A 331 -3.97 -2.05 -10.17
CA VAL A 331 -4.80 -1.06 -10.88
C VAL A 331 -5.24 0.05 -9.94
N LEU A 332 -5.68 -0.29 -8.73
CA LEU A 332 -6.11 0.71 -7.76
C LEU A 332 -4.96 1.66 -7.38
N ASN A 333 -3.76 1.14 -7.17
CA ASN A 333 -2.60 1.96 -6.83
C ASN A 333 -2.26 2.93 -7.97
N VAL A 334 -2.15 2.44 -9.22
CA VAL A 334 -1.88 3.28 -10.39
C VAL A 334 -3.01 4.30 -10.63
N TRP A 335 -4.26 3.91 -10.39
CA TRP A 335 -5.40 4.82 -10.47
C TRP A 335 -5.33 5.92 -9.41
N SER A 336 -4.97 5.57 -8.19
CA SER A 336 -4.75 6.54 -7.11
C SER A 336 -3.59 7.47 -7.44
N ASP A 337 -2.47 6.97 -7.96
CA ASP A 337 -1.31 7.78 -8.36
C ASP A 337 -1.72 8.85 -9.36
N ALA A 338 -2.55 8.47 -10.35
CA ALA A 338 -3.08 9.38 -11.33
C ALA A 338 -4.03 10.42 -10.71
N CYS A 339 -4.96 9.99 -9.85
CA CYS A 339 -5.88 10.89 -9.15
C CYS A 339 -5.14 11.96 -8.33
N ILE A 340 -4.10 11.54 -7.60
CA ILE A 340 -3.26 12.43 -6.81
C ILE A 340 -2.51 13.40 -7.73
N THR A 341 -1.92 12.89 -8.81
CA THR A 341 -1.19 13.71 -9.79
C THR A 341 -2.07 14.81 -10.38
N ILE A 342 -3.28 14.47 -10.81
CA ILE A 342 -4.23 15.43 -11.40
C ILE A 342 -4.70 16.44 -10.34
N ALA A 343 -4.96 16.00 -9.10
CA ALA A 343 -5.35 16.88 -8.01
C ALA A 343 -4.22 17.87 -7.63
N VAL A 344 -2.97 17.40 -7.61
CA VAL A 344 -1.79 18.23 -7.32
C VAL A 344 -1.54 19.24 -8.44
N ASP A 345 -1.67 18.84 -9.71
CA ASP A 345 -1.51 19.75 -10.85
C ASP A 345 -2.52 20.91 -10.78
N LYS A 346 -3.80 20.60 -10.54
CA LYS A 346 -4.85 21.59 -10.34
C LYS A 346 -4.58 22.53 -9.15
N ASP A 347 -4.17 21.96 -8.03
CA ASP A 347 -3.83 22.69 -6.82
C ASP A 347 -2.65 23.67 -7.02
N LEU A 348 -1.77 23.40 -7.98
CA LEU A 348 -0.63 24.24 -8.31
C LEU A 348 -0.99 25.31 -9.34
N SER A 349 -1.87 25.01 -10.30
CA SER A 349 -2.34 26.00 -11.26
C SER A 349 -3.19 27.10 -10.60
N GLU A 350 -4.08 26.71 -9.68
CA GLU A 350 -4.88 27.68 -8.89
C GLU A 350 -4.01 28.56 -7.97
N ALA A 351 -2.83 28.09 -7.56
CA ALA A 351 -1.90 28.86 -6.74
C ALA A 351 -1.00 29.81 -7.56
N SER A 352 -0.95 29.64 -8.89
CA SER A 352 -0.19 30.50 -9.79
C SER A 352 -0.99 31.64 -10.42
N ASP A 353 -2.31 31.71 -10.17
CA ASP A 353 -3.14 32.87 -10.49
C ASP A 353 -3.18 33.83 -9.27
N PRO A 354 -2.29 34.84 -9.16
CA PRO A 354 -2.56 35.94 -8.26
C PRO A 354 -3.71 36.75 -8.85
N VAL A 355 -4.66 37.12 -8.00
CA VAL A 355 -5.62 38.19 -8.21
C VAL A 355 -4.90 39.34 -8.94
N THR A 356 -5.28 39.62 -10.18
CA THR A 356 -4.95 40.87 -10.87
C THR A 356 -5.58 42.01 -10.07
N GLU A 357 -4.87 42.54 -9.09
CA GLU A 357 -5.12 43.91 -8.64
C GLU A 357 -4.85 44.82 -9.85
N PRO A 358 -5.80 45.69 -10.23
CA PRO A 358 -5.52 46.70 -11.23
C PRO A 358 -4.38 47.57 -10.70
N LEU A 359 -3.30 47.71 -11.48
CA LEU A 359 -2.28 48.72 -11.23
C LEU A 359 -2.98 50.07 -11.05
N PRO A 360 -2.69 50.85 -9.99
CA PRO A 360 -3.25 52.18 -9.86
C PRO A 360 -2.83 53.00 -11.08
N GLU A 361 -3.82 53.57 -11.77
CA GLU A 361 -3.61 54.51 -12.85
C GLU A 361 -2.61 55.57 -12.39
N VAL A 362 -1.52 55.69 -13.15
CA VAL A 362 -0.61 56.82 -13.06
C VAL A 362 -1.41 58.06 -13.45
N LEU A 363 -1.90 58.79 -12.46
CA LEU A 363 -2.36 60.16 -12.67
C LEU A 363 -1.12 61.00 -12.94
N SER A 364 -0.87 61.23 -14.23
CA SER A 364 -0.09 62.35 -14.70
C SER A 364 -0.87 63.63 -14.44
N GLU A 365 -0.40 64.46 -13.50
CA GLU A 365 -0.48 65.92 -13.53
C GLU A 365 0.53 66.54 -12.56
#